data_AF-A0A1H0EZE5-F1
#
_entry.id   AF-A0A1H0EZE5-F1
#
_cell.length_a   1.000
_cell.length_b   1.000
_cell.length_c   1.000
_cell.angle_alpha   90.00
_cell.angle_beta   90.00
_cell.angle_gamma   90.00
#
_symmetry.space_group_name_H-M   'P 1'
#
loop_
_entity.id
_entity.type
_entity.pdbx_description
1 polymer ?
#
loop_
_entity_poly.entity_id
_entity_poly.type
_entity_poly.pdbx_seq_one_letter_code
_entity_poly.pdbx_strand_id
1 'polypeptide(L)'
;MNLQEIREKILAELKISKDKVDNFLQLYKENTEKELKKIRQKLKEQNLPQVKELIHKLKGTSLNLRIEDLGNMFADLHKKFDNLNLEEIDNKLLEIEKKFKSIFQSKN
;
A
#
# COMPACT_ATOMS: atom_id res chain seq x y z
N MET A 1 -10.18 -6.85 -4.21
CA MET A 1 -10.81 -5.66 -4.81
C MET A 1 -9.96 -5.09 -5.95
N ASN A 2 -10.61 -4.59 -7.00
CA ASN A 2 -10.06 -3.78 -8.09
C ASN A 2 -10.32 -2.28 -7.83
N LEU A 3 -9.78 -1.39 -8.68
CA LEU A 3 -9.91 0.07 -8.50
C LEU A 3 -11.35 0.57 -8.57
N GLN A 4 -12.19 -0.05 -9.41
CA GLN A 4 -13.60 0.33 -9.54
C GLN A 4 -14.39 0.03 -8.28
N GLU A 5 -14.21 -1.18 -7.71
CA GLU A 5 -14.85 -1.58 -6.44
C GLU A 5 -14.41 -0.66 -5.28
N ILE A 6 -13.13 -0.29 -5.23
CA ILE A 6 -12.61 0.67 -4.24
C ILE A 6 -13.30 2.03 -4.40
N ARG A 7 -13.37 2.55 -5.63
CA ARG A 7 -14.00 3.84 -5.93
C ARG A 7 -15.46 3.85 -5.48
N GLU A 8 -16.22 2.82 -5.82
CA GLU A 8 -17.64 2.67 -5.44
C GLU A 8 -17.81 2.64 -3.92
N LYS A 9 -16.95 1.91 -3.21
CA LYS A 9 -16.98 1.85 -1.74
C LYS A 9 -16.72 3.21 -1.10
N ILE A 10 -15.70 3.93 -1.57
CA ILE A 10 -15.39 5.28 -1.07
C ILE A 10 -16.55 6.25 -1.31
N LEU A 11 -17.15 6.20 -2.52
CA LEU A 11 -18.31 7.04 -2.86
C LEU A 11 -19.50 6.76 -1.94
N ALA A 12 -19.79 5.48 -1.67
CA ALA A 12 -20.89 5.07 -0.81
C ALA A 12 -20.69 5.52 0.66
N GLU A 13 -19.46 5.43 1.18
CA GLU A 13 -19.18 5.71 2.59
C GLU A 13 -18.92 7.19 2.89
N LEU A 14 -18.14 7.88 2.05
CA LEU A 14 -17.63 9.22 2.38
C LEU A 14 -18.53 10.36 1.87
N LYS A 15 -19.55 10.07 1.06
CA LYS A 15 -20.49 11.08 0.49
C LYS A 15 -19.77 12.28 -0.17
N ILE A 16 -18.62 12.03 -0.79
CA ILE A 16 -17.83 13.02 -1.52
C ILE A 16 -18.04 12.87 -3.03
N SER A 17 -17.72 13.92 -3.79
CA SER A 17 -17.81 13.88 -5.25
C SER A 17 -16.83 12.88 -5.86
N LYS A 18 -17.19 12.34 -7.03
CA LYS A 18 -16.34 11.44 -7.83
C LYS A 18 -14.95 12.03 -8.08
N ASP A 19 -14.86 13.29 -8.46
CA ASP A 19 -13.57 13.95 -8.72
C ASP A 19 -12.67 13.97 -7.48
N LYS A 20 -13.24 14.14 -6.28
CA LYS A 20 -12.47 14.07 -5.03
C LYS A 20 -11.96 12.67 -4.76
N VAL A 21 -12.77 11.63 -5.02
CA VAL A 21 -12.34 10.23 -4.90
C VAL A 21 -11.21 9.93 -5.86
N ASP A 22 -11.35 10.32 -7.13
CA ASP A 22 -10.31 10.08 -8.14
C ASP A 22 -9.02 10.81 -7.79
N ASN A 23 -9.09 12.05 -7.29
CA ASN A 23 -7.93 12.78 -6.78
C ASN A 23 -7.27 12.08 -5.59
N PHE A 24 -8.04 11.58 -4.61
CA PHE A 24 -7.47 10.85 -3.48
C PHE A 24 -6.81 9.54 -3.89
N LEU A 25 -7.41 8.79 -4.82
CA LEU A 25 -6.85 7.55 -5.34
C LEU A 25 -5.57 7.81 -6.16
N GLN A 26 -5.53 8.89 -6.94
CA GLN A 26 -4.33 9.30 -7.68
C GLN A 26 -3.20 9.71 -6.72
N LEU A 27 -3.48 10.55 -5.73
CA LEU A 27 -2.51 10.93 -4.70
C LEU A 27 -2.01 9.72 -3.91
N TYR A 28 -2.89 8.79 -3.57
CA TYR A 28 -2.51 7.55 -2.92
C TYR A 28 -1.58 6.71 -3.79
N LYS A 29 -1.88 6.57 -5.09
CA LYS A 29 -1.04 5.84 -6.04
C LYS A 29 0.38 6.44 -6.08
N GLU A 30 0.49 7.74 -6.32
CA GLU A 30 1.78 8.44 -6.42
C GLU A 30 2.60 8.33 -5.13
N ASN A 31 1.95 8.56 -3.98
CA ASN A 31 2.61 8.45 -2.69
C ASN A 31 3.06 7.01 -2.41
N THR A 32 2.23 6.02 -2.69
CA THR A 32 2.56 4.61 -2.46
C THR A 32 3.72 4.16 -3.33
N GLU A 33 3.76 4.56 -4.61
CA GLU A 33 4.91 4.29 -5.50
C GLU A 33 6.21 4.92 -4.96
N LYS A 34 6.13 6.15 -4.43
CA LYS A 34 7.28 6.82 -3.82
C LYS A 34 7.76 6.13 -2.55
N GLU A 35 6.86 5.74 -1.66
CA GLU A 35 7.22 5.07 -0.41
C GLU A 35 7.73 3.63 -0.66
N LEU A 36 7.17 2.89 -1.62
CA LEU A 36 7.68 1.57 -2.01
C LEU A 36 9.13 1.65 -2.53
N LYS A 37 9.44 2.65 -3.36
CA LYS A 37 10.83 2.90 -3.82
C LYS A 37 11.77 3.17 -2.65
N LYS A 38 11.36 3.98 -1.67
CA LYS A 38 12.15 4.24 -0.46
C LYS A 38 12.30 2.99 0.39
N ILE A 39 11.25 2.19 0.56
CA ILE A 39 11.32 0.91 1.27
C ILE A 39 12.40 0.02 0.64
N ARG A 40 12.40 -0.14 -0.69
CA ARG A 40 13.44 -0.92 -1.40
C ARG A 40 14.83 -0.36 -1.18
N GLN A 41 14.99 0.96 -1.20
CA GLN A 41 16.27 1.59 -0.89
C GLN A 41 16.73 1.28 0.55
N LYS A 42 15.84 1.46 1.53
CA LYS A 42 16.17 1.22 2.95
C LYS A 42 16.42 -0.24 3.28
N LEU A 43 15.76 -1.15 2.57
CA LEU A 43 16.03 -2.58 2.69
C LEU A 43 17.44 -2.92 2.18
N LYS A 44 17.89 -2.33 1.06
CA LYS A 44 19.27 -2.49 0.55
C LYS A 44 20.31 -1.91 1.50
N GLU A 45 20.00 -0.79 2.15
CA GLU A 45 20.82 -0.17 3.20
C GLU A 45 20.75 -0.93 4.54
N GLN A 46 19.98 -2.02 4.63
CA GLN A 46 19.69 -2.78 5.85
C GLN A 46 19.14 -1.91 7.00
N ASN A 47 18.51 -0.79 6.67
CA ASN A 47 17.88 0.12 7.63
C ASN A 47 16.47 -0.36 7.97
N LEU A 48 16.39 -1.48 8.68
CA LEU A 48 15.16 -2.16 9.06
C LEU A 48 14.19 -1.28 9.87
N PRO A 49 14.63 -0.42 10.81
CA PRO A 49 13.73 0.49 11.52
C PRO A 49 12.94 1.40 10.57
N GLN A 50 13.62 2.00 9.58
CA GLN A 50 12.96 2.88 8.60
C GLN A 50 12.06 2.09 7.65
N VAL A 51 12.43 0.88 7.25
CA VAL A 51 11.55 0.00 6.46
C VAL A 51 10.24 -0.25 7.21
N LYS A 52 10.31 -0.62 8.49
CA LYS A 52 9.13 -0.89 9.33
C LYS A 52 8.23 0.34 9.47
N GLU A 53 8.81 1.51 9.69
CA GLU A 53 8.07 2.77 9.79
C GLU A 53 7.30 3.10 8.50
N LEU A 54 7.96 2.96 7.34
CA LEU A 54 7.34 3.20 6.04
C LEU A 54 6.19 2.20 5.76
N ILE A 55 6.36 0.93 6.14
CA ILE A 55 5.29 -0.08 6.06
C ILE A 55 4.11 0.30 6.96
N HIS A 56 4.38 0.79 8.18
CA HIS A 56 3.33 1.25 9.10
C HIS A 56 2.52 2.41 8.51
N LYS A 57 3.21 3.37 7.90
CA LYS A 57 2.57 4.50 7.21
C LYS A 57 1.65 4.02 6.08
N LEU A 58 2.15 3.13 5.23
CA LEU A 58 1.37 2.58 4.10
C LEU A 58 0.19 1.72 4.55
N LYS A 59 0.31 0.98 5.66
CA LYS A 59 -0.83 0.32 6.31
C LYS A 59 -1.93 1.34 6.61
N GLY A 60 -1.59 2.42 7.34
CA GLY A 60 -2.56 3.43 7.76
C GLY A 60 -3.26 4.10 6.59
N THR A 61 -2.50 4.55 5.58
CA THR A 61 -3.08 5.22 4.42
C THR A 61 -3.98 4.30 3.60
N SER A 62 -3.60 3.04 3.42
CA SER A 62 -4.39 2.06 2.67
C SER A 62 -5.73 1.77 3.34
N LEU A 63 -5.74 1.55 4.65
CA LEU A 63 -6.96 1.29 5.42
C LEU A 63 -7.88 2.52 5.48
N ASN A 64 -7.31 3.72 5.61
CA ASN A 64 -8.08 4.96 5.59
C ASN A 64 -8.82 5.17 4.26
N LEU A 65 -8.24 4.72 3.14
CA LEU A 65 -8.86 4.79 1.82
C LEU A 65 -9.65 3.53 1.42
N ARG A 66 -9.93 2.62 2.37
CA ARG A 66 -10.68 1.38 2.12
C ARG A 66 -10.04 0.44 1.11
N ILE A 67 -8.72 0.55 0.92
CA ILE A 67 -7.93 -0.37 0.10
C ILE A 67 -7.49 -1.53 0.99
N GLU A 68 -8.49 -2.28 1.48
CA GLU A 68 -8.34 -3.25 2.56
C GLU A 68 -7.35 -4.36 2.24
N ASP A 69 -7.36 -4.89 1.01
CA ASP A 69 -6.42 -5.91 0.60
C ASP A 69 -4.96 -5.48 0.84
N LEU A 70 -4.58 -4.29 0.37
CA LEU A 70 -3.23 -3.77 0.58
C LEU A 70 -2.98 -3.40 2.04
N GLY A 71 -3.95 -2.75 2.69
CA GLY A 71 -3.84 -2.38 4.09
C GLY A 71 -3.59 -3.57 5.01
N ASN A 72 -4.27 -4.70 4.75
CA ASN A 72 -4.10 -5.94 5.48
C ASN A 72 -2.76 -6.62 5.19
N MET A 73 -2.27 -6.59 3.94
CA MET A 73 -0.94 -7.10 3.62
C MET A 73 0.17 -6.30 4.31
N PHE A 74 0.08 -4.96 4.31
CA PHE A 74 1.01 -4.11 5.07
C PHE A 74 0.88 -4.36 6.58
N ALA A 75 -0.33 -4.59 7.09
CA ALA A 75 -0.55 -4.92 8.50
C ALA A 75 0.08 -6.26 8.90
N ASP A 76 -0.05 -7.29 8.07
CA ASP A 76 0.58 -8.61 8.29
C ASP A 76 2.10 -8.51 8.31
N LEU A 77 2.67 -7.83 7.30
CA LEU A 77 4.11 -7.60 7.23
C LEU A 77 4.60 -6.80 8.44
N HIS A 78 3.93 -5.70 8.80
CA HIS A 78 4.29 -4.89 9.95
C HIS A 78 4.24 -5.68 11.27
N LYS A 79 3.21 -6.51 11.46
CA LYS A 79 3.03 -7.32 12.68
C LYS A 79 4.14 -8.37 12.84
N LYS A 80 4.56 -8.98 11.74
CA LYS A 80 5.57 -10.05 11.74
C LYS A 80 7.00 -9.54 11.57
N PHE A 81 7.17 -8.24 11.28
CA PHE A 81 8.43 -7.67 10.79
C PHE A 81 9.67 -8.07 11.58
N ASP A 82 9.62 -8.02 12.91
CA ASP A 82 10.77 -8.31 13.77
C ASP A 82 11.14 -9.81 13.83
N ASN A 83 10.25 -10.69 13.33
CA ASN A 83 10.44 -12.13 13.30
C ASN A 83 10.79 -12.66 11.90
N LEU A 84 10.96 -11.77 10.91
CA LEU A 84 11.27 -12.14 9.54
C LEU A 84 12.73 -11.81 9.23
N ASN A 85 13.36 -12.66 8.42
CA ASN A 85 14.65 -12.35 7.82
C ASN A 85 14.48 -11.42 6.60
N LEU A 86 15.60 -10.92 6.07
CA LEU A 86 15.61 -9.99 4.93
C LEU A 86 14.92 -10.56 3.68
N GLU A 87 15.12 -11.84 3.39
CA GLU A 87 14.53 -12.50 2.22
C GLU A 87 13.01 -12.61 2.37
N GLU A 88 12.52 -12.96 3.56
CA GLU A 88 11.09 -13.03 3.85
C GLU A 88 10.42 -11.65 3.76
N ILE A 89 11.08 -10.59 4.24
CA ILE A 89 10.62 -9.20 4.09
C ILE A 89 10.55 -8.83 2.60
N ASP A 90 11.60 -9.13 1.84
CA ASP A 90 11.67 -8.82 0.40
C ASP A 90 10.58 -9.52 -0.39
N ASN A 91 10.34 -10.80 -0.10
CA ASN A 91 9.28 -11.61 -0.69
C ASN A 91 7.88 -11.05 -0.40
N LYS A 92 7.59 -10.70 0.86
CA LYS A 92 6.30 -10.06 1.22
C LYS A 92 6.12 -8.71 0.53
N LEU A 93 7.19 -7.92 0.39
CA LEU A 93 7.15 -6.66 -0.35
C LEU A 93 6.88 -6.87 -1.84
N LEU A 94 7.45 -7.92 -2.45
CA LEU A 94 7.15 -8.29 -3.85
C LEU A 94 5.68 -8.64 -4.04
N GLU A 95 5.07 -9.39 -3.12
CA GLU A 95 3.63 -9.70 -3.16
C GLU A 95 2.77 -8.42 -3.06
N ILE A 96 3.11 -7.53 -2.12
CA ILE A 96 2.44 -6.24 -1.95
C ILE A 96 2.54 -5.40 -3.22
N GLU A 97 3.73 -5.31 -3.83
CA GLU A 97 3.95 -4.57 -5.07
C GLU A 97 3.15 -5.15 -6.24
N LYS A 98 3.10 -6.48 -6.37
CA LYS A 98 2.25 -7.15 -7.39
C LYS A 98 0.79 -6.81 -7.17
N LYS A 99 0.31 -6.86 -5.93
CA LYS A 99 -1.08 -6.51 -5.60
C LYS A 99 -1.36 -5.04 -5.92
N PHE A 100 -0.47 -4.13 -5.54
CA PHE A 100 -0.59 -2.71 -5.85
C PHE A 100 -0.68 -2.46 -7.35
N LYS A 101 0.19 -3.09 -8.14
CA LYS A 101 0.13 -3.02 -9.62
C LYS A 101 -1.17 -3.57 -10.17
N SER A 102 -1.69 -4.68 -9.64
CA SER A 102 -2.98 -5.23 -10.08
C SER A 102 -4.17 -4.29 -9.81
N ILE A 103 -4.07 -3.41 -8.81
CA ILE A 103 -5.11 -2.42 -8.52
C ILE A 103 -4.94 -1.18 -9.41
N PHE A 104 -3.72 -0.64 -9.54
CA PHE A 104 -3.49 0.70 -10.11
C PHE A 104 -2.82 0.74 -11.49
N GLN A 105 -2.41 -0.42 -12.02
CA GLN A 105 -1.69 -0.57 -13.29
C GLN A 105 -2.29 -1.66 -14.20
N SER A 106 -3.39 -2.30 -13.80
CA SER A 106 -4.14 -3.18 -14.70
C SER A 106 -4.66 -2.35 -15.86
N LYS A 107 -4.25 -2.73 -17.09
CA LYS A 107 -4.71 -2.09 -18.33
C LYS A 107 -6.25 -2.14 -18.37
N ASN A 108 -6.87 -0.98 -18.56
CA ASN A 108 -8.17 -0.90 -19.23
C ASN A 108 -8.01 -1.40 -20.67
#